data_AF-A0A523Q7Z2-F1
#
_entry.id   AF-A0A523Q7Z2-F1
#
_cell.length_a   1.000
_cell.length_b   1.000
_cell.length_c   1.000
_cell.angle_alpha   90.00
_cell.angle_beta   90.00
_cell.angle_gamma   90.00
#
_symmetry.space_group_name_H-M   'P 1'
#
loop_
_entity.id
_entity.type
_entity.pdbx_description
1 polymer ?
#
loop_
_entity_poly.entity_id
_entity_poly.type
_entity_poly.pdbx_seq_one_letter_code
_entity_poly.pdbx_strand_id
1 'polypeptide(L)'
;MRSPPGFVYGLAYVEALLAAVLVAVLLAPALEALSTGLLNQTGGATLTNPDTALRNKLEEVQARPYSALLAETNAADGNTATSVSPTFSDPEGPDRRIVTIYRTNGSDVATADTGLLLIRVKWEDNRPAAALVSLKSKWL
;
A
#
# COMPACT_ATOMS: atom_id res chain seq x y z
N MET A 1 31.83 34.30 -63.93
CA MET A 1 31.79 32.84 -63.68
C MET A 1 30.87 32.60 -62.50
N ARG A 2 29.66 32.08 -62.74
CA ARG A 2 28.62 31.83 -61.73
C ARG A 2 28.52 30.33 -61.53
N SER A 3 28.95 29.84 -60.36
CA SER A 3 28.92 28.42 -60.02
C SER A 3 27.46 27.90 -59.99
N PRO A 4 27.20 26.66 -60.44
CA PRO A 4 25.83 26.14 -60.53
C PRO A 4 25.23 25.86 -59.14
N PRO A 5 23.93 26.14 -58.91
CA PRO A 5 23.26 25.98 -57.61
C PRO A 5 22.88 24.52 -57.27
N GLY A 6 23.57 23.51 -57.82
CA GLY A 6 23.21 22.09 -57.62
C GLY A 6 23.62 21.50 -56.28
N PHE A 7 24.61 22.10 -55.61
CA PHE A 7 25.18 21.56 -54.36
C PHE A 7 24.28 21.80 -53.13
N VAL A 8 23.51 22.89 -53.13
CA VAL A 8 22.70 23.32 -51.98
C VAL A 8 21.48 22.41 -51.78
N TYR A 9 20.86 21.92 -52.87
CA TYR A 9 19.69 21.05 -52.79
C TYR A 9 20.02 19.62 -52.34
N GLY A 10 21.18 19.09 -52.75
CA GLY A 10 21.64 17.77 -52.30
C GLY A 10 21.97 17.76 -50.80
N LEU A 11 22.60 18.82 -50.30
CA LEU A 11 22.91 18.97 -48.88
C LEU A 11 21.64 19.11 -48.04
N ALA A 12 20.67 19.92 -48.48
CA ALA A 12 19.39 20.09 -47.79
C ALA A 12 18.56 18.80 -47.74
N TYR A 13 18.62 17.98 -48.80
CA TYR A 13 17.96 16.67 -48.82
C TYR A 13 18.60 15.68 -47.84
N VAL A 14 19.94 15.62 -47.80
CA VAL A 14 20.68 14.77 -46.85
C VAL A 14 20.46 15.23 -45.42
N GLU A 15 20.41 16.54 -45.17
CA GLU A 15 20.10 17.12 -43.87
C GLU A 15 18.69 16.76 -43.40
N ALA A 16 17.68 16.86 -44.27
CA ALA A 16 16.32 16.47 -43.96
C ALA A 16 16.19 14.97 -43.63
N LEU A 17 16.90 14.11 -44.38
CA LEU A 17 16.95 12.68 -44.09
C LEU A 17 17.64 12.38 -42.76
N LEU A 18 18.76 13.05 -42.48
CA LEU A 18 19.48 12.90 -41.22
C LEU A 18 18.62 13.35 -40.02
N ALA A 19 17.92 14.47 -40.15
CA ALA A 19 16.99 14.97 -39.14
C ALA A 19 15.85 13.98 -38.88
N ALA A 20 15.25 13.42 -39.93
CA ALA A 20 14.18 12.42 -39.80
C ALA A 20 14.66 11.15 -39.08
N VAL A 21 15.87 10.67 -39.39
CA VAL A 21 16.48 9.51 -38.74
C VAL A 21 16.75 9.79 -37.26
N LEU A 22 17.32 10.96 -36.92
CA LEU A 22 17.59 11.35 -35.54
C LEU A 22 16.30 11.46 -34.71
N VAL A 23 15.24 12.03 -35.28
CA VAL A 23 13.92 12.09 -34.64
C VAL A 23 13.37 10.69 -34.39
N ALA A 24 13.42 9.79 -35.38
CA ALA A 24 12.94 8.42 -35.23
C ALA A 24 13.70 7.64 -34.13
N VAL A 25 15.02 7.83 -34.01
CA VAL A 25 15.84 7.20 -32.97
C VAL A 25 15.50 7.75 -31.58
N LEU A 26 15.20 9.05 -31.47
CA LEU A 26 14.83 9.67 -30.20
C LEU A 26 13.39 9.36 -29.76
N LEU A 27 12.50 9.01 -30.69
CA LEU A 27 11.12 8.68 -30.37
C LEU A 27 10.99 7.39 -29.55
N ALA A 28 11.84 6.39 -29.79
CA ALA A 28 11.78 5.12 -29.07
C ALA A 28 11.94 5.29 -27.54
N PRO A 29 13.03 5.88 -27.01
CA PRO A 29 13.17 6.10 -25.57
C PRO A 29 12.15 7.13 -25.04
N ALA A 30 11.69 8.08 -25.85
CA ALA A 30 10.66 9.03 -25.44
C ALA A 30 9.30 8.36 -25.21
N LEU A 31 8.93 7.39 -26.05
CA LEU A 31 7.69 6.63 -25.91
C LEU A 31 7.75 5.68 -24.71
N GLU A 32 8.89 5.03 -24.48
CA GLU A 32 9.15 4.21 -23.28
C GLU A 32 9.06 5.06 -22.00
N ALA A 33 9.67 6.25 -21.98
CA ALA A 33 9.59 7.18 -20.86
C ALA A 33 8.16 7.69 -20.62
N LEU A 34 7.40 8.00 -21.68
CA LEU A 34 6.01 8.41 -21.59
C LEU A 34 5.12 7.29 -21.03
N SER A 35 5.29 6.05 -21.51
CA SER A 35 4.54 4.89 -21.02
C SER A 35 4.83 4.61 -19.55
N THR A 36 6.11 4.69 -19.14
CA THR A 36 6.53 4.58 -17.74
C THR A 36 5.96 5.71 -16.89
N GLY A 37 5.93 6.94 -17.41
CA GLY A 37 5.32 8.09 -16.75
C GLY A 37 3.80 7.95 -16.58
N LEU A 38 3.09 7.44 -17.59
CA LEU A 38 1.65 7.16 -17.54
C LEU A 38 1.32 6.06 -16.52
N LEU A 39 2.08 4.96 -16.51
CA LEU A 39 1.94 3.87 -15.54
C LEU A 39 2.17 4.36 -14.10
N ASN A 40 3.17 5.22 -13.91
CA ASN A 40 3.45 5.82 -12.61
C ASN A 40 2.38 6.86 -12.19
N GLN A 41 1.75 7.56 -13.13
CA GLN A 41 0.63 8.46 -12.82
C GLN A 41 -0.66 7.71 -12.44
N THR A 42 -0.94 6.56 -13.06
CA THR A 42 -2.02 5.67 -12.59
C THR A 42 -1.72 5.02 -11.24
N GLY A 43 -0.44 4.88 -10.85
CA GLY A 43 -0.03 4.45 -9.52
C GLY A 43 -0.04 5.56 -8.44
N GLY A 44 -0.03 6.84 -8.86
CA GLY A 44 -0.02 8.00 -7.97
C GLY A 44 -1.40 8.48 -7.52
N ALA A 45 -2.47 8.06 -8.19
CA ALA A 45 -3.84 8.32 -7.78
C ALA A 45 -4.30 7.26 -6.75
N THR A 46 -3.91 7.43 -5.50
CA THR A 46 -4.58 6.91 -4.28
C THR A 46 -5.29 5.56 -4.42
N LEU A 47 -4.64 4.56 -5.02
CA LEU A 47 -4.92 3.18 -4.67
C LEU A 47 -4.15 2.96 -3.40
N THR A 48 -4.71 3.40 -2.28
CA THR A 48 -4.27 2.93 -0.96
C THR A 48 -4.39 1.42 -1.04
N ASN A 49 -3.26 0.75 -1.31
CA ASN A 49 -3.24 -0.69 -1.40
C ASN A 49 -3.93 -1.19 -0.11
N PRO A 50 -5.06 -1.92 -0.20
CA PRO A 50 -5.85 -2.28 0.98
C PRO A 50 -4.98 -2.97 2.03
N ASP A 51 -3.95 -3.69 1.60
CA ASP A 51 -2.93 -4.28 2.48
C ASP A 51 -2.07 -3.25 3.20
N THR A 52 -1.64 -2.16 2.54
CA THR A 52 -0.89 -1.07 3.18
C THR A 52 -1.77 -0.33 4.20
N ALA A 53 -3.05 -0.10 3.88
CA ALA A 53 -3.98 0.53 4.83
C ALA A 53 -4.23 -0.32 6.08
N LEU A 54 -4.33 -1.65 5.93
CA LEU A 54 -4.42 -2.58 7.06
C LEU A 54 -3.12 -2.63 7.83
N ARG A 55 -1.97 -2.64 7.15
CA ARG A 55 -0.65 -2.70 7.79
C ARG A 55 -0.36 -1.46 8.62
N ASN A 56 -0.63 -0.27 8.09
CA ASN A 56 -0.52 0.98 8.83
C ASN A 56 -1.39 0.96 10.09
N LYS A 57 -2.62 0.42 9.99
CA LYS A 57 -3.50 0.31 11.15
C LYS A 57 -2.99 -0.70 12.18
N LEU A 58 -2.47 -1.83 11.72
CA LEU A 58 -1.84 -2.83 12.59
C LEU A 58 -0.61 -2.26 13.30
N GLU A 59 0.21 -1.47 12.61
CA GLU A 59 1.37 -0.76 13.19
C GLU A 59 0.93 0.28 14.24
N GLU A 60 -0.13 1.05 13.97
CA GLU A 60 -0.71 2.01 14.92
C GLU A 60 -1.19 1.32 16.21
N VAL A 61 -1.89 0.19 16.11
CA VAL A 61 -2.35 -0.58 17.27
C VAL A 61 -1.17 -1.22 18.01
N GLN A 62 -0.18 -1.75 17.28
CA GLN A 62 1.02 -2.32 17.87
C GLN A 62 1.91 -1.27 18.55
N ALA A 63 1.85 -0.01 18.15
CA ALA A 63 2.56 1.07 18.83
C ALA A 63 1.97 1.39 20.23
N ARG A 64 0.76 0.92 20.53
CA ARG A 64 0.13 1.13 21.84
C ARG A 64 0.77 0.27 22.93
N PRO A 65 0.83 0.74 24.19
CA PRO A 65 1.40 -0.04 25.28
C PRO A 65 0.58 -1.31 25.55
N TYR A 66 1.26 -2.39 25.97
CA TYR A 66 0.62 -3.68 26.27
C TYR A 66 -0.52 -3.54 27.28
N SER A 67 -0.35 -2.69 28.30
CA SER A 67 -1.39 -2.45 29.32
C SER A 67 -2.69 -1.89 28.76
N ALA A 68 -2.62 -1.01 27.75
CA ALA A 68 -3.81 -0.45 27.10
C ALA A 68 -4.54 -1.51 26.26
N LEU A 69 -3.80 -2.36 25.56
CA LEU A 69 -4.36 -3.45 24.77
C LEU A 69 -4.95 -4.54 25.68
N LEU A 70 -4.30 -4.82 26.82
CA LEU A 70 -4.81 -5.74 27.83
C LEU A 70 -6.11 -5.22 28.46
N ALA A 71 -6.25 -3.91 28.66
CA ALA A 71 -7.47 -3.31 29.20
C ALA A 71 -8.70 -3.60 28.32
N GLU A 72 -8.57 -3.56 26.99
CA GLU A 72 -9.67 -3.94 26.08
C GLU A 72 -10.10 -5.41 26.29
N THR A 73 -9.16 -6.31 26.50
CA THR A 73 -9.51 -7.73 26.76
C THR A 73 -10.18 -7.93 28.13
N ASN A 74 -10.07 -6.98 29.05
CA ASN A 74 -10.76 -7.00 30.34
C ASN A 74 -12.18 -6.44 30.28
N ALA A 75 -12.58 -5.80 29.17
CA ALA A 75 -13.94 -5.36 28.99
C ALA A 75 -14.90 -6.57 28.92
N ALA A 76 -16.16 -6.37 29.31
CA ALA A 76 -17.20 -7.37 29.16
C ALA A 76 -17.27 -7.81 27.69
N ASP A 77 -17.22 -9.12 27.44
CA ASP A 77 -17.17 -9.74 26.11
C ASP A 77 -15.94 -9.39 25.23
N GLY A 78 -14.93 -8.71 25.78
CA GLY A 78 -13.74 -8.27 25.05
C GLY A 78 -12.77 -9.39 24.67
N ASN A 79 -12.64 -10.42 25.50
CA ASN A 79 -11.66 -11.50 25.29
C ASN A 79 -12.20 -12.64 24.40
N THR A 80 -12.62 -12.31 23.17
CA THR A 80 -13.08 -13.30 22.19
C THR A 80 -12.52 -13.00 20.80
N ALA A 81 -12.38 -14.02 19.96
CA ALA A 81 -11.88 -13.89 18.60
C ALA A 81 -12.82 -13.10 17.65
N THR A 82 -14.03 -12.78 18.13
CA THR A 82 -15.06 -12.03 17.40
C THR A 82 -15.33 -10.66 18.02
N SER A 83 -14.79 -10.36 19.20
CA SER A 83 -14.99 -9.06 19.84
C SER A 83 -14.25 -7.98 19.07
N VAL A 84 -14.94 -6.89 18.77
CA VAL A 84 -14.34 -5.75 18.07
C VAL A 84 -14.07 -4.68 19.10
N SER A 85 -12.82 -4.23 19.18
CA SER A 85 -12.40 -3.12 20.03
C SER A 85 -12.85 -1.79 19.42
N PRO A 86 -13.87 -1.10 19.96
CA PRO A 86 -14.35 0.15 19.41
C PRO A 86 -13.30 1.27 19.55
N THR A 87 -12.46 1.20 20.59
CA THR A 87 -11.38 2.16 20.87
C THR A 87 -10.30 2.19 19.80
N PHE A 88 -10.02 1.04 19.18
CA PHE A 88 -8.94 0.87 18.21
C PHE A 88 -9.43 0.69 16.77
N SER A 89 -10.71 0.42 16.59
CA SER A 89 -11.34 0.34 15.28
C SER A 89 -11.59 1.73 14.69
N ASP A 90 -11.68 1.80 13.37
CA ASP A 90 -12.06 3.03 12.70
C ASP A 90 -13.56 3.35 12.92
N PRO A 91 -13.93 4.64 12.81
CA PRO A 91 -15.33 5.04 12.80
C PRO A 91 -16.10 4.35 11.68
N GLU A 92 -17.41 4.20 11.87
CA GLU A 92 -18.28 3.57 10.88
C GLU A 92 -18.20 4.28 9.52
N GLY A 93 -18.12 3.50 8.45
CA GLY A 93 -17.96 4.00 7.10
C GLY A 93 -17.61 2.91 6.09
N PRO A 94 -17.59 3.24 4.79
CA PRO A 94 -17.35 2.28 3.71
C PRO A 94 -15.94 1.65 3.73
N ASP A 95 -15.00 2.30 4.41
CA ASP A 95 -13.62 1.87 4.59
C ASP A 95 -13.29 1.62 6.08
N ARG A 96 -14.24 1.03 6.81
CA ARG A 96 -14.04 0.70 8.23
C ARG A 96 -13.09 -0.48 8.38
N ARG A 97 -11.98 -0.26 9.10
CA ARG A 97 -11.09 -1.32 9.58
C ARG A 97 -11.43 -1.62 11.03
N ILE A 98 -11.68 -2.89 11.30
CA ILE A 98 -12.04 -3.38 12.63
C ILE A 98 -10.88 -4.14 13.23
N VAL A 99 -10.64 -3.86 14.51
CA VAL A 99 -9.55 -4.40 15.29
C VAL A 99 -10.14 -5.32 16.36
N THR A 100 -9.65 -6.54 16.42
CA THR A 100 -10.00 -7.54 17.43
C THR A 100 -8.76 -7.88 18.23
N ILE A 101 -8.85 -7.76 19.55
CA ILE A 101 -7.75 -8.02 20.48
C ILE A 101 -8.22 -9.07 21.48
N TYR A 102 -7.47 -10.15 21.63
CA TYR A 102 -7.76 -11.18 22.63
C TYR A 102 -6.48 -11.81 23.16
N ARG A 103 -6.57 -12.40 24.36
CA ARG A 103 -5.47 -13.13 24.99
C ARG A 103 -5.30 -14.47 24.31
N THR A 104 -4.06 -14.91 24.14
CA THR A 104 -3.78 -16.20 23.52
C THR A 104 -2.68 -16.95 24.25
N ASN A 105 -2.73 -18.28 24.23
CA ASN A 105 -1.61 -19.13 24.63
C ASN A 105 -0.66 -19.45 23.45
N GLY A 106 -0.86 -18.80 22.30
CA GLY A 106 -0.14 -19.02 21.05
C GLY A 106 -0.86 -19.92 20.05
N SER A 107 -1.94 -20.60 20.47
CA SER A 107 -2.77 -21.46 19.59
C SER A 107 -4.24 -21.08 19.62
N ASP A 108 -4.76 -20.80 20.83
CA ASP A 108 -6.18 -20.55 21.07
C ASP A 108 -6.39 -19.28 21.89
N VAL A 109 -7.65 -18.87 22.03
CA VAL A 109 -8.04 -17.81 22.97
C VAL A 109 -7.80 -18.33 24.40
N ALA A 110 -7.02 -17.58 25.18
CA ALA A 110 -6.76 -17.89 26.58
C ALA A 110 -7.74 -17.13 27.48
N THR A 111 -8.27 -17.77 28.50
CA THR A 111 -9.15 -17.11 29.49
C THR A 111 -8.36 -16.31 30.53
N ALA A 112 -7.14 -16.75 30.85
CA ALA A 112 -6.20 -16.07 31.74
C ALA A 112 -5.20 -15.19 30.99
N ASP A 113 -4.55 -14.26 31.70
CA ASP A 113 -3.43 -13.50 31.15
C ASP A 113 -2.20 -14.40 31.01
N THR A 114 -1.83 -14.68 29.77
CA THR A 114 -0.64 -15.45 29.38
C THR A 114 0.57 -14.57 29.12
N GLY A 115 0.39 -13.23 29.17
CA GLY A 115 1.40 -12.28 28.71
C GLY A 115 1.48 -12.16 27.18
N LEU A 116 0.54 -12.77 26.43
CA LEU A 116 0.45 -12.71 24.98
C LEU A 116 -0.94 -12.25 24.54
N LEU A 117 -0.95 -11.26 23.64
CA LEU A 117 -2.15 -10.73 23.00
C LEU A 117 -2.04 -10.95 21.49
N LEU A 118 -3.13 -11.41 20.90
CA LEU A 118 -3.27 -11.49 19.45
C LEU A 118 -4.09 -10.30 18.98
N ILE A 119 -3.52 -9.55 18.05
CA ILE A 119 -4.12 -8.37 17.42
C ILE A 119 -4.47 -8.77 16.00
N ARG A 120 -5.76 -8.70 15.67
CA ARG A 120 -6.26 -8.96 14.32
C ARG A 120 -6.90 -7.71 13.76
N VAL A 121 -6.52 -7.32 12.55
CA VAL A 121 -7.09 -6.17 11.83
C VAL A 121 -7.68 -6.68 10.52
N LYS A 122 -8.94 -6.36 10.25
CA LYS A 122 -9.63 -6.73 9.01
C LYS A 122 -10.55 -5.61 8.53
N TRP A 123 -10.91 -5.64 7.26
CA TRP A 123 -11.98 -4.79 6.75
C TRP A 123 -13.34 -5.30 7.23
N GLU A 124 -14.25 -4.40 7.57
CA GLU A 124 -15.63 -4.75 7.92
C GLU A 124 -16.38 -5.37 6.74
N ASP A 125 -16.19 -4.80 5.54
CA ASP A 125 -16.84 -5.18 4.28
C ASP A 125 -16.41 -6.56 3.73
N ASN A 126 -15.61 -7.34 4.47
CA ASN A 126 -15.15 -8.68 4.07
C ASN A 126 -14.56 -8.72 2.65
N ARG A 127 -13.84 -7.65 2.27
CA ARG A 127 -13.04 -7.56 1.04
C ARG A 127 -12.05 -8.73 0.98
N PRO A 128 -11.59 -9.18 -0.21
CA PRO A 128 -10.71 -10.33 -0.35
C PRO A 128 -9.33 -10.20 0.32
N ALA A 129 -9.00 -9.05 0.91
CA ALA A 129 -7.79 -8.87 1.70
C ALA A 129 -7.87 -9.71 2.98
N ALA A 130 -6.90 -10.61 3.15
CA ALA A 130 -6.79 -11.44 4.35
C ALA A 130 -6.65 -10.55 5.60
N ALA A 131 -7.27 -10.97 6.70
CA ALA A 131 -7.07 -10.30 7.98
C ALA A 131 -5.59 -10.33 8.36
N LEU A 132 -5.01 -9.17 8.68
CA LEU A 132 -3.66 -9.11 9.22
C LEU A 132 -3.69 -9.48 10.69
N VAL A 133 -2.77 -10.34 11.09
CA VAL A 133 -2.63 -10.80 12.47
C VAL A 133 -1.23 -10.52 12.95
N SER A 134 -1.10 -9.99 14.16
CA SER A 134 0.16 -9.86 14.87
C SER A 134 0.02 -10.35 16.30
N LEU A 135 1.14 -10.80 16.86
CA LEU A 135 1.25 -11.20 18.25
C LEU A 135 2.03 -10.13 18.99
N LYS A 136 1.48 -9.65 20.11
CA LYS A 136 2.16 -8.74 21.01
C LYS A 136 2.37 -9.41 22.36
N SER A 137 3.62 -9.45 22.81
CA SER A 137 3.97 -9.98 24.13
C SER A 137 4.16 -8.86 25.14
N LYS A 138 4.06 -9.20 26.41
CA LYS A 138 4.36 -8.29 27.53
C LYS A 138 5.85 -7.97 27.65
N TRP A 139 6.72 -8.80 27.07
CA TRP A 139 8.15 -8.86 27.34
C TRP A 139 9.02 -8.39 26.16
N LEU A 140 8.41 -7.96 25.05
CA LEU A 140 9.04 -7.40 23.85
C LEU A 140 8.44 -6.02 23.56
#